data_AF-A0A378IDI2-F1
#
_entry.id   AF-A0A378IDI2-F1
#
_cell.length_a   1.000
_cell.length_b   1.000
_cell.length_c   1.000
_cell.angle_alpha   90.00
_cell.angle_beta   90.00
_cell.angle_gamma   90.00
#
_symmetry.space_group_name_H-M   'P 1'
#
loop_
_entity.id
_entity.type
_entity.pdbx_description
1 polymer ?
#
loop_
_entity_poly.entity_id
_entity_poly.type
_entity_poly.pdbx_seq_one_letter_code
_entity_poly.pdbx_strand_id
1 'polypeptide(L)'
;MSNHAYTNFLNQKNHFFEQKLRTTAAVEEYMGLTIKEGRKLDDYEANLIDYRFIAPNKTLIEQEFNDLFVSMEKKLNKQQENDELWAWAYFCCRALEIFYNAQDQKAKAQQFAAYCQQIKNRIDKKNIENRKAHESFLTHLRKKISAALQDLVETPAHLSLARNKIAYLNVCRLWLTFYRLTLSSGLRLARDTHVLEKLDKLVGHHIDAEKIIHNLELPNSIFRALSVGFFAARFILDSGALIKHTFFPSEEEKLRSRTERFLDELYKRHCNFLNDIVWSVVNGVTNYNTVFHIAAPVAGWITAGFLVFDVGMIMWRRFLAQREFQIKRDQYRQELEDIDKRLKKTDDKVEQKSLLDRHESVRAQLRELELKWEAANSKFLFNATAASLLVMGFSASLLFTPPGMVLASYALCTIAIGMYLSADAFGDYREKSLRLQEAVALAKQHRDDPFDMFYGEEYWADQLILDDRVRKMTQEFENARHDFIFAMVKNTVMPALIIGTFAICWQAALVMVAAYAVYELVNAYVRYRQQQAALPQPENGDEEQLLLSREEEKVDDLDLESMEDHRQCCFA
;
A
#
# COMPACT_ATOMS: atom_id res chain seq x y z
N MET A 1 18.85 -17.42 -10.31
CA MET A 1 18.08 -16.50 -11.18
C MET A 1 18.41 -15.01 -10.94
N SER A 2 18.69 -14.55 -9.71
CA SER A 2 18.90 -13.10 -9.46
C SER A 2 20.07 -12.45 -10.22
N ASN A 3 21.26 -13.07 -10.29
CA ASN A 3 22.43 -12.44 -10.92
C ASN A 3 22.30 -12.29 -12.45
N HIS A 4 21.64 -13.22 -13.12
CA HIS A 4 21.48 -13.15 -14.57
C HIS A 4 20.42 -12.11 -14.99
N ALA A 5 19.28 -12.08 -14.29
CA ALA A 5 18.26 -11.04 -14.47
C ALA A 5 18.83 -9.65 -14.17
N TYR A 6 19.59 -9.54 -13.09
CA TYR A 6 20.31 -8.33 -12.72
C TYR A 6 21.23 -7.80 -13.83
N THR A 7 22.16 -8.61 -14.34
CA THR A 7 23.10 -8.19 -15.38
C THR A 7 22.35 -7.80 -16.66
N ASN A 8 21.29 -8.55 -17.01
CA ASN A 8 20.47 -8.25 -18.17
C ASN A 8 19.76 -6.89 -18.02
N PHE A 9 19.11 -6.63 -16.88
CA PHE A 9 18.44 -5.34 -16.63
C PHE A 9 19.42 -4.15 -16.64
N LEU A 10 20.58 -4.29 -16.01
CA LEU A 10 21.58 -3.22 -15.97
C LEU A 10 22.16 -2.93 -17.36
N ASN A 11 22.45 -3.98 -18.15
CA ASN A 11 22.89 -3.82 -19.53
C ASN A 11 21.82 -3.11 -20.38
N GLN A 12 20.55 -3.49 -20.22
CA GLN A 12 19.44 -2.84 -20.93
C GLN A 12 19.28 -1.37 -20.55
N LYS A 13 19.42 -1.04 -19.25
CA LYS A 13 19.39 0.35 -18.76
C LYS A 13 20.55 1.15 -19.35
N ASN A 14 21.76 0.61 -19.33
CA ASN A 14 22.94 1.28 -19.89
C ASN A 14 22.79 1.51 -21.40
N HIS A 15 22.33 0.50 -22.14
CA HIS A 15 22.05 0.62 -23.57
C HIS A 15 20.98 1.68 -23.85
N PHE A 16 19.90 1.73 -23.05
CA PHE A 16 18.88 2.77 -23.19
C PHE A 16 19.46 4.19 -23.10
N PHE A 17 20.33 4.45 -22.10
CA PHE A 17 20.95 5.77 -21.96
C PHE A 17 21.98 6.07 -23.05
N GLU A 18 22.63 5.07 -23.61
CA GLU A 18 23.54 5.24 -24.76
C GLU A 18 22.79 5.69 -26.03
N GLN A 19 21.50 5.34 -26.16
CA GLN A 19 20.65 5.79 -27.27
C GLN A 19 20.18 7.25 -27.15
N LYS A 20 20.40 7.91 -25.99
CA LYS A 20 20.02 9.33 -25.74
C LYS A 20 18.55 9.64 -26.09
N LEU A 21 17.64 8.74 -25.74
CA LEU A 21 16.20 8.87 -26.04
C LEU A 21 15.56 9.94 -25.14
N ARG A 22 14.84 10.89 -25.75
CA ARG A 22 14.24 12.04 -25.04
C ARG A 22 12.73 12.21 -25.25
N THR A 23 12.14 11.48 -26.19
CA THR A 23 10.70 11.60 -26.51
C THR A 23 10.01 10.26 -26.33
N THR A 24 8.71 10.27 -26.00
CA THR A 24 7.96 9.01 -25.85
C THR A 24 7.89 8.22 -27.15
N ALA A 25 7.85 8.90 -28.31
CA ALA A 25 7.88 8.25 -29.62
C ALA A 25 9.20 7.51 -29.85
N ALA A 26 10.34 8.09 -29.45
CA ALA A 26 11.63 7.43 -29.55
C ALA A 26 11.73 6.22 -28.62
N VAL A 27 11.12 6.30 -27.43
CA VAL A 27 10.99 5.15 -26.51
C VAL A 27 10.08 4.05 -27.08
N GLU A 28 8.95 4.42 -27.69
CA GLU A 28 8.03 3.47 -28.34
C GLU A 28 8.69 2.78 -29.55
N GLU A 29 9.47 3.51 -30.36
CA GLU A 29 10.30 2.93 -31.44
C GLU A 29 11.36 1.99 -30.88
N TYR A 30 12.06 2.39 -29.81
CA TYR A 30 13.06 1.55 -29.13
C TYR A 30 12.47 0.26 -28.54
N MET A 31 11.25 0.31 -28.01
CA MET A 31 10.55 -0.86 -27.50
C MET A 31 9.95 -1.74 -28.61
N GLY A 32 9.98 -1.29 -29.87
CA GLY A 32 9.36 -1.98 -31.01
C GLY A 32 7.82 -1.90 -31.02
N LEU A 33 7.23 -0.90 -30.36
CA LEU A 33 5.77 -0.72 -30.27
C LEU A 33 5.17 0.04 -31.45
N THR A 34 6.00 0.76 -32.22
CA THR A 34 5.62 1.44 -33.47
C THR A 34 6.43 0.89 -34.65
N ILE A 35 5.73 0.37 -35.66
CA ILE A 35 6.33 -0.08 -36.92
C ILE A 35 6.33 1.13 -37.88
N LYS A 36 7.51 1.54 -38.35
CA LYS A 36 7.59 2.41 -39.54
C LYS A 36 7.33 1.53 -40.77
N GLU A 37 6.35 1.90 -41.59
CA GLU A 37 6.14 1.29 -42.91
C GLU A 37 7.46 1.31 -43.71
N GLY A 38 7.95 0.13 -44.12
CA GLY A 38 9.06 0.00 -45.06
C GLY A 38 10.44 -0.45 -44.53
N ARG A 39 10.61 -0.78 -43.23
CA ARG A 39 11.85 -1.43 -42.74
C ARG A 39 11.72 -2.95 -42.64
N LYS A 40 12.76 -3.69 -43.05
CA LYS A 40 12.78 -5.17 -43.04
C LYS A 40 12.83 -5.72 -41.62
N LEU A 41 12.14 -6.84 -41.41
CA LEU A 41 11.93 -7.52 -40.12
C LEU A 41 13.21 -8.15 -39.52
N ASP A 42 14.24 -8.37 -40.34
CA ASP A 42 15.45 -9.11 -39.93
C ASP A 42 16.36 -8.32 -38.97
N ASP A 43 16.20 -6.99 -38.86
CA ASP A 43 16.93 -6.14 -37.90
C ASP A 43 16.27 -6.07 -36.50
N TYR A 44 15.08 -6.66 -36.32
CA TYR A 44 14.27 -6.51 -35.09
C TYR A 44 14.57 -7.54 -33.98
N GLU A 45 15.21 -8.67 -34.27
CA GLU A 45 15.39 -9.75 -33.28
C GLU A 45 16.30 -9.37 -32.09
N ALA A 46 17.12 -8.33 -32.21
CA ALA A 46 18.06 -7.93 -31.17
C ALA A 46 17.52 -6.91 -30.14
N ASN A 47 16.44 -6.18 -30.44
CA ASN A 47 16.01 -5.00 -29.65
C ASN A 47 14.55 -5.02 -29.16
N LEU A 48 13.76 -6.06 -29.46
CA LEU A 48 12.37 -6.14 -29.01
C LEU A 48 12.32 -6.46 -27.52
N ILE A 49 11.85 -5.50 -26.74
CA ILE A 49 11.61 -5.67 -25.31
C ILE A 49 10.29 -6.40 -25.17
N ASP A 50 10.42 -7.71 -25.18
CA ASP A 50 9.30 -8.62 -25.10
C ASP A 50 9.02 -9.03 -23.65
N TYR A 51 7.96 -9.81 -23.48
CA TYR A 51 7.58 -10.34 -22.18
C TYR A 51 8.66 -11.25 -21.56
N ARG A 52 9.58 -11.82 -22.35
CA ARG A 52 10.70 -12.64 -21.84
C ARG A 52 11.72 -11.80 -21.09
N PHE A 53 11.94 -10.55 -21.49
CA PHE A 53 12.73 -9.60 -20.71
C PHE A 53 11.95 -9.08 -19.49
N ILE A 54 10.69 -8.68 -19.69
CA ILE A 54 9.93 -7.96 -18.66
C ILE A 54 9.61 -8.87 -17.46
N ALA A 55 9.11 -10.08 -17.70
CA ALA A 55 8.66 -10.96 -16.64
C ALA A 55 9.72 -11.31 -15.57
N PRO A 56 10.95 -11.72 -15.91
CA PRO A 56 11.99 -11.99 -14.92
C PRO A 56 12.54 -10.71 -14.26
N ASN A 57 12.44 -9.56 -14.92
CA ASN A 57 12.92 -8.27 -14.40
C ASN A 57 11.83 -7.43 -13.73
N LYS A 58 10.60 -7.93 -13.65
CA LYS A 58 9.42 -7.17 -13.21
C LYS A 58 9.61 -6.46 -11.87
N THR A 59 10.17 -7.14 -10.87
CA THR A 59 10.43 -6.53 -9.55
C THR A 59 11.47 -5.41 -9.65
N LEU A 60 12.52 -5.59 -10.45
CA LEU A 60 13.54 -4.57 -10.66
C LEU A 60 12.98 -3.36 -11.41
N ILE A 61 12.15 -3.58 -12.44
CA ILE A 61 11.48 -2.52 -13.21
C ILE A 61 10.49 -1.76 -12.33
N GLU A 62 9.69 -2.44 -11.51
CA GLU A 62 8.73 -1.82 -10.60
C GLU A 62 9.43 -0.99 -9.52
N GLN A 63 10.52 -1.51 -8.94
CA GLN A 63 11.34 -0.74 -8.00
C GLN A 63 11.99 0.47 -8.68
N GLU A 64 12.61 0.27 -9.85
CA GLU A 64 13.26 1.34 -10.61
C GLU A 64 12.27 2.47 -10.93
N PHE A 65 11.09 2.12 -11.45
CA PHE A 65 10.03 3.08 -11.73
C PHE A 65 9.63 3.84 -10.47
N ASN A 66 9.32 3.14 -9.39
CA ASN A 66 8.84 3.79 -8.16
C ASN A 66 9.90 4.69 -7.53
N ASP A 67 11.17 4.27 -7.52
CA ASP A 67 12.26 5.05 -6.93
C ASP A 67 12.60 6.27 -7.81
N LEU A 68 12.60 6.10 -9.14
CA LEU A 68 12.81 7.20 -10.09
C LEU A 68 11.65 8.20 -10.09
N PHE A 69 10.42 7.72 -10.13
CA PHE A 69 9.24 8.57 -10.21
C PHE A 69 9.11 9.43 -8.95
N VAL A 70 9.30 8.84 -7.76
CA VAL A 70 9.30 9.59 -6.49
C VAL A 70 10.48 10.56 -6.40
N SER A 71 11.67 10.18 -6.85
CA SER A 71 12.84 11.08 -6.80
C SER A 71 12.66 12.28 -7.73
N MET A 72 12.06 12.10 -8.90
CA MET A 72 11.75 13.16 -9.85
C MET A 72 10.59 14.05 -9.39
N GLU A 73 9.54 13.48 -8.79
CA GLU A 73 8.42 14.26 -8.22
C GLU A 73 8.91 15.17 -7.08
N LYS A 74 9.87 14.71 -6.25
CA LYS A 74 10.48 15.55 -5.20
C LYS A 74 11.29 16.74 -5.73
N LYS A 75 11.76 16.70 -6.98
CA LYS A 75 12.57 17.76 -7.62
C LYS A 75 11.75 18.82 -8.37
N LEU A 76 10.45 18.94 -8.05
CA LEU A 76 9.42 19.69 -8.79
C LEU A 76 9.76 21.16 -9.13
N ASN A 77 10.79 21.78 -8.54
CA ASN A 77 11.14 23.19 -8.76
C ASN A 77 12.32 23.48 -9.72
N LYS A 78 12.99 22.46 -10.29
CA LYS A 78 13.91 22.68 -11.43
C LYS A 78 13.25 22.13 -12.70
N GLN A 79 12.49 23.00 -13.38
CA GLN A 79 11.71 22.72 -14.60
C GLN A 79 12.54 22.28 -15.82
N GLN A 80 13.86 22.29 -15.71
CA GLN A 80 14.84 21.79 -16.65
C GLN A 80 15.69 20.82 -15.83
N GLU A 81 15.95 19.56 -16.19
CA GLU A 81 16.92 19.31 -17.25
C GLU A 81 17.14 17.82 -17.60
N ASN A 82 16.17 16.91 -17.44
CA ASN A 82 16.47 15.50 -17.79
C ASN A 82 15.34 14.71 -18.45
N ASP A 83 15.03 15.10 -19.69
CA ASP A 83 14.11 14.38 -20.59
C ASP A 83 14.49 12.89 -20.74
N GLU A 84 15.78 12.54 -20.63
CA GLU A 84 16.26 11.15 -20.70
C GLU A 84 15.83 10.32 -19.47
N LEU A 85 15.82 10.91 -18.27
CA LEU A 85 15.31 10.24 -17.07
C LEU A 85 13.79 10.07 -17.11
N TRP A 86 13.05 11.06 -17.61
CA TRP A 86 11.60 10.94 -17.82
C TRP A 86 11.28 9.89 -18.89
N ALA A 87 12.07 9.83 -19.97
CA ALA A 87 11.96 8.81 -20.99
C ALA A 87 12.22 7.40 -20.41
N TRP A 88 13.19 7.26 -19.51
CA TRP A 88 13.44 5.99 -18.80
C TRP A 88 12.30 5.63 -17.83
N ALA A 89 11.72 6.59 -17.13
CA ALA A 89 10.54 6.34 -16.30
C ALA A 89 9.33 5.92 -17.14
N TYR A 90 9.13 6.54 -18.31
CA TYR A 90 8.10 6.16 -19.28
C TYR A 90 8.31 4.73 -19.76
N PHE A 91 9.55 4.38 -20.10
CA PHE A 91 9.94 3.03 -20.48
C PHE A 91 9.56 2.00 -19.41
N CYS A 92 9.95 2.22 -18.15
CA CYS A 92 9.63 1.30 -17.07
C CYS A 92 8.11 1.21 -16.84
N CYS A 93 7.41 2.35 -16.90
CA CYS A 93 5.95 2.40 -16.80
C CYS A 93 5.28 1.54 -17.87
N ARG A 94 5.70 1.69 -19.14
CA ARG A 94 5.11 0.97 -20.27
C ARG A 94 5.39 -0.52 -20.20
N ALA A 95 6.61 -0.91 -19.79
CA ALA A 95 6.94 -2.31 -19.54
C ALA A 95 6.03 -2.94 -18.46
N LEU A 96 5.74 -2.21 -17.37
CA LEU A 96 4.84 -2.69 -16.31
C LEU A 96 3.39 -2.78 -16.79
N GLU A 97 2.92 -1.84 -17.60
CA GLU A 97 1.60 -1.91 -18.22
C GLU A 97 1.45 -3.16 -19.09
N ILE A 98 2.44 -3.44 -19.97
CA ILE A 98 2.47 -4.65 -20.81
C ILE A 98 2.43 -5.90 -19.92
N PHE A 99 3.25 -5.95 -18.86
CA PHE A 99 3.28 -7.07 -17.93
C PHE A 99 1.93 -7.31 -17.26
N TYR A 100 1.30 -6.25 -16.73
CA TYR A 100 0.05 -6.39 -15.99
C TYR A 100 -1.15 -6.68 -16.91
N ASN A 101 -1.11 -6.24 -18.17
CA ASN A 101 -2.08 -6.67 -19.19
C ASN A 101 -1.96 -8.16 -19.49
N ALA A 102 -0.75 -8.67 -19.73
CA ALA A 102 -0.50 -10.09 -19.96
C ALA A 102 -0.92 -10.99 -18.76
N GLN A 103 -0.83 -10.46 -17.54
CA GLN A 103 -1.26 -11.15 -16.31
C GLN A 103 -2.76 -11.03 -16.01
N ASP A 104 -3.55 -10.40 -16.89
CA ASP A 104 -4.99 -10.12 -16.68
C ASP A 104 -5.26 -9.31 -15.39
N GLN A 105 -4.33 -8.43 -15.01
CA GLN A 105 -4.44 -7.52 -13.86
C GLN A 105 -4.87 -6.12 -14.31
N LYS A 106 -6.09 -6.02 -14.86
CA LYS A 106 -6.63 -4.80 -15.50
C LYS A 106 -6.50 -3.53 -14.66
N ALA A 107 -6.79 -3.60 -13.35
CA ALA A 107 -6.70 -2.44 -12.46
C ALA A 107 -5.27 -1.86 -12.39
N LYS A 108 -4.26 -2.72 -12.30
CA LYS A 108 -2.86 -2.29 -12.30
C LYS A 108 -2.42 -1.81 -13.67
N ALA A 109 -2.84 -2.49 -14.73
CA ALA A 109 -2.55 -2.04 -16.09
C ALA A 109 -3.11 -0.62 -16.35
N GLN A 110 -4.35 -0.36 -15.93
CA GLN A 110 -4.95 0.98 -16.02
C GLN A 110 -4.20 2.03 -15.18
N GLN A 111 -3.74 1.65 -13.98
CA GLN A 111 -2.93 2.53 -13.14
C GLN A 111 -1.62 2.93 -13.86
N PHE A 112 -0.89 1.96 -14.43
CA PHE A 112 0.32 2.25 -15.19
C PHE A 112 0.04 3.00 -16.49
N ALA A 113 -1.03 2.69 -17.21
CA ALA A 113 -1.46 3.47 -18.37
C ALA A 113 -1.69 4.95 -18.01
N ALA A 114 -2.30 5.23 -16.85
CA ALA A 114 -2.49 6.59 -16.36
C ALA A 114 -1.16 7.28 -16.01
N TYR A 115 -0.20 6.59 -15.39
CA TYR A 115 1.15 7.13 -15.16
C TYR A 115 1.88 7.40 -16.47
N CYS A 116 1.79 6.49 -17.44
CA CYS A 116 2.43 6.64 -18.73
C CYS A 116 1.86 7.86 -19.46
N GLN A 117 0.54 8.08 -19.40
CA GLN A 117 -0.07 9.30 -19.93
C GLN A 117 0.43 10.56 -19.22
N GLN A 118 0.53 10.55 -17.88
CA GLN A 118 1.07 11.70 -17.12
C GLN A 118 2.50 12.04 -17.54
N ILE A 119 3.36 11.04 -17.66
CA ILE A 119 4.76 11.21 -18.09
C ILE A 119 4.81 11.69 -19.55
N LYS A 120 3.99 11.12 -20.44
CA LYS A 120 3.92 11.52 -21.84
C LYS A 120 3.52 12.99 -22.00
N ASN A 121 2.49 13.42 -21.29
CA ASN A 121 2.05 14.81 -21.32
C ASN A 121 3.17 15.77 -20.87
N ARG A 122 3.96 15.36 -19.86
CA ARG A 122 5.11 16.13 -19.36
C ARG A 122 6.24 16.22 -20.39
N ILE A 123 6.65 15.09 -20.98
CA ILE A 123 7.71 15.02 -21.99
C ILE A 123 7.33 15.81 -23.24
N ASP A 124 6.09 15.65 -23.70
CA ASP A 124 5.57 16.32 -24.91
C ASP A 124 5.25 17.80 -24.67
N LYS A 125 5.51 18.34 -23.46
CA LYS A 125 5.21 19.71 -23.02
C LYS A 125 3.77 20.14 -23.34
N LYS A 126 2.84 19.19 -23.37
CA LYS A 126 1.43 19.50 -23.50
C LYS A 126 1.00 20.08 -22.17
N ASN A 127 0.59 21.35 -22.18
CA ASN A 127 -0.02 21.99 -21.03
C ASN A 127 -1.27 21.19 -20.67
N ILE A 128 -1.12 20.34 -19.65
CA ILE A 128 -2.26 19.79 -18.96
C ILE A 128 -2.14 20.32 -17.55
N GLU A 129 -2.82 21.42 -17.32
CA GLU A 129 -3.49 21.63 -16.06
C GLU A 129 -4.35 20.39 -15.80
N ASN A 130 -3.78 19.36 -15.19
CA ASN A 130 -4.58 18.32 -14.56
C ASN A 130 -5.13 18.94 -13.27
N ARG A 131 -5.95 20.00 -13.42
CA ARG A 131 -6.88 20.43 -12.38
C ARG A 131 -7.83 19.25 -12.20
N LYS A 132 -7.52 18.37 -11.24
CA LYS A 132 -8.53 17.45 -10.72
C LYS A 132 -9.66 18.36 -10.25
N ALA A 133 -10.77 18.36 -10.98
CA ALA A 133 -11.97 19.09 -10.59
C ALA A 133 -12.22 18.82 -9.11
N HIS A 134 -12.50 19.87 -8.33
CA HIS A 134 -12.91 19.73 -6.95
C HIS A 134 -14.17 18.86 -6.92
N GLU A 135 -13.97 17.56 -6.69
CA GLU A 135 -15.04 16.61 -6.50
C GLU A 135 -15.83 17.04 -5.24
N SER A 136 -17.11 16.69 -5.13
CA SER A 136 -17.82 16.90 -3.85
C SER A 136 -17.51 15.72 -2.91
N PHE A 137 -17.49 15.96 -1.61
CA PHE A 137 -17.27 14.87 -0.64
C PHE A 137 -18.28 13.72 -0.81
N LEU A 138 -19.54 14.04 -1.10
CA LEU A 138 -20.58 13.03 -1.34
C LEU A 138 -20.29 12.21 -2.59
N THR A 139 -19.79 12.83 -3.66
CA THR A 139 -19.39 12.12 -4.88
C THR A 139 -18.20 11.20 -4.59
N HIS A 140 -17.19 11.68 -3.87
CA HIS A 140 -16.03 10.89 -3.45
C HIS A 140 -16.42 9.71 -2.54
N LEU A 141 -17.31 9.95 -1.57
CA LEU A 141 -17.82 8.93 -0.67
C LEU A 141 -18.63 7.89 -1.43
N ARG A 142 -19.56 8.31 -2.31
CA ARG A 142 -20.35 7.42 -3.16
C ARG A 142 -19.45 6.59 -4.06
N LYS A 143 -18.41 7.19 -4.66
CA LYS A 143 -17.45 6.50 -5.51
C LYS A 143 -16.65 5.47 -4.71
N LYS A 144 -16.18 5.81 -3.50
CA LYS A 144 -15.49 4.86 -2.61
C LYS A 144 -16.39 3.71 -2.17
N ILE A 145 -17.63 3.99 -1.77
CA ILE A 145 -18.60 2.96 -1.37
C ILE A 145 -18.95 2.07 -2.57
N SER A 146 -19.23 2.67 -3.73
CA SER A 146 -19.51 1.94 -4.97
C SER A 146 -18.33 1.07 -5.37
N ALA A 147 -17.10 1.60 -5.31
CA ALA A 147 -15.90 0.83 -5.60
C ALA A 147 -15.71 -0.32 -4.60
N ALA A 148 -15.97 -0.10 -3.30
CA ALA A 148 -15.88 -1.16 -2.30
C ALA A 148 -16.97 -2.24 -2.48
N LEU A 149 -18.19 -1.86 -2.88
CA LEU A 149 -19.27 -2.79 -3.18
C LEU A 149 -19.00 -3.56 -4.47
N GLN A 150 -18.54 -2.87 -5.52
CA GLN A 150 -18.13 -3.49 -6.77
C GLN A 150 -16.96 -4.46 -6.53
N ASP A 151 -15.97 -4.05 -5.75
CA ASP A 151 -14.86 -4.90 -5.31
C ASP A 151 -15.35 -6.13 -4.54
N LEU A 152 -16.40 -6.02 -3.72
CA LEU A 152 -17.03 -7.15 -3.04
C LEU A 152 -17.74 -8.11 -4.02
N VAL A 153 -18.42 -7.57 -5.03
CA VAL A 153 -19.11 -8.35 -6.07
C VAL A 153 -18.12 -9.02 -7.03
N GLU A 154 -17.02 -8.36 -7.38
CA GLU A 154 -15.97 -8.87 -8.26
C GLU A 154 -14.97 -9.78 -7.51
N THR A 155 -15.04 -9.83 -6.18
CA THR A 155 -14.17 -10.68 -5.34
C THR A 155 -14.09 -12.14 -5.82
N PRO A 156 -15.18 -12.83 -6.18
CA PRO A 156 -15.11 -14.22 -6.64
C PRO A 156 -14.42 -14.37 -8.00
N ALA A 157 -14.43 -13.33 -8.84
CA ALA A 157 -13.79 -13.33 -10.15
C ALA A 157 -12.28 -13.06 -10.09
N HIS A 158 -11.79 -12.48 -8.99
CA HIS A 158 -10.37 -12.16 -8.78
C HIS A 158 -9.75 -13.00 -7.66
N LEU A 159 -9.07 -14.09 -8.03
CA LEU A 159 -8.43 -15.04 -7.09
C LEU A 159 -7.54 -14.35 -6.03
N SER A 160 -6.75 -13.35 -6.44
CA SER A 160 -5.85 -12.62 -5.54
C SER A 160 -6.61 -11.79 -4.50
N LEU A 161 -7.73 -11.19 -4.89
CA LEU A 161 -8.57 -10.36 -4.03
C LEU A 161 -9.35 -11.22 -3.04
N ALA A 162 -9.97 -12.30 -3.51
CA ALA A 162 -10.61 -13.31 -2.66
C ALA A 162 -9.66 -13.84 -1.59
N ARG A 163 -8.43 -14.20 -2.00
CA ARG A 163 -7.39 -14.68 -1.08
C ARG A 163 -7.06 -13.64 0.00
N ASN A 164 -6.87 -12.37 -0.38
CA ASN A 164 -6.55 -11.31 0.57
C ASN A 164 -7.71 -11.06 1.55
N LYS A 165 -8.97 -11.12 1.08
CA LYS A 165 -10.14 -11.01 1.96
C LYS A 165 -10.25 -12.20 2.93
N ILE A 166 -10.01 -13.43 2.47
CA ILE A 166 -9.99 -14.61 3.35
C ILE A 166 -8.86 -14.51 4.38
N ALA A 167 -7.69 -14.02 3.99
CA ALA A 167 -6.59 -13.75 4.92
C ALA A 167 -7.01 -12.76 6.01
N TYR A 168 -7.62 -11.65 5.62
CA TYR A 168 -8.14 -10.65 6.55
C TYR A 168 -9.22 -11.23 7.48
N LEU A 169 -10.19 -11.98 6.94
CA LEU A 169 -11.22 -12.64 7.75
C LEU A 169 -10.64 -13.63 8.76
N ASN A 170 -9.54 -14.31 8.43
CA ASN A 170 -8.86 -15.17 9.39
C ASN A 170 -8.21 -14.38 10.55
N VAL A 171 -7.64 -13.20 10.27
CA VAL A 171 -7.17 -12.29 11.33
C VAL A 171 -8.37 -11.80 12.16
N CYS A 172 -9.47 -11.39 11.54
CA CYS A 172 -10.71 -11.01 12.25
C CYS A 172 -11.28 -12.15 13.11
N ARG A 173 -11.15 -13.40 12.68
CA ARG A 173 -11.56 -14.57 13.46
C ARG A 173 -10.67 -14.74 14.70
N LEU A 174 -9.35 -14.66 14.55
CA LEU A 174 -8.41 -14.71 15.68
C LEU A 174 -8.72 -13.57 16.66
N TRP A 175 -8.88 -12.38 16.10
CA TRP A 175 -9.27 -11.17 16.78
C TRP A 175 -10.52 -11.41 17.65
N LEU A 176 -11.66 -11.79 17.06
CA LEU A 176 -12.88 -12.15 17.83
C LEU A 176 -12.66 -13.26 18.87
N THR A 177 -11.84 -14.26 18.55
CA THR A 177 -11.57 -15.39 19.46
C THR A 177 -10.91 -14.91 20.75
N PHE A 178 -9.85 -14.10 20.67
CA PHE A 178 -9.11 -13.65 21.85
C PHE A 178 -9.84 -12.56 22.63
N TYR A 179 -10.60 -11.69 21.96
CA TYR A 179 -11.50 -10.77 22.65
C TYR A 179 -12.54 -11.50 23.47
N ARG A 180 -13.20 -12.49 22.86
CA ARG A 180 -14.18 -13.34 23.53
C ARG A 180 -13.56 -14.01 24.76
N LEU A 181 -12.40 -14.63 24.62
CA LEU A 181 -11.70 -15.28 25.73
C LEU A 181 -11.34 -14.29 26.85
N THR A 182 -10.87 -13.09 26.48
CA THR A 182 -10.56 -12.02 27.42
C THR A 182 -11.81 -11.57 28.19
N LEU A 183 -12.91 -11.32 27.48
CA LEU A 183 -14.18 -10.90 28.09
C LEU A 183 -14.79 -11.99 28.97
N SER A 184 -14.82 -13.24 28.50
CA SER A 184 -15.32 -14.37 29.30
C SER A 184 -14.51 -14.56 30.58
N SER A 185 -13.18 -14.55 30.50
CA SER A 185 -12.31 -14.63 31.68
C SER A 185 -12.46 -13.41 32.60
N GLY A 186 -12.63 -12.21 32.02
CA GLY A 186 -12.84 -10.97 32.76
C GLY A 186 -14.15 -10.97 33.54
N LEU A 187 -15.24 -11.44 32.92
CA LEU A 187 -16.55 -11.59 33.57
C LEU A 187 -16.52 -12.64 34.68
N ARG A 188 -15.85 -13.77 34.46
CA ARG A 188 -15.63 -14.79 35.51
C ARG A 188 -14.89 -14.19 36.71
N LEU A 189 -13.78 -13.49 36.46
CA LEU A 189 -13.03 -12.83 37.52
C LEU A 189 -13.85 -11.73 38.23
N ALA A 190 -14.60 -10.91 37.48
CA ALA A 190 -15.43 -9.85 38.03
C ALA A 190 -16.56 -10.39 38.91
N ARG A 191 -17.13 -11.55 38.54
CA ARG A 191 -18.08 -12.29 39.38
C ARG A 191 -17.40 -12.78 40.65
N ASP A 192 -16.27 -13.48 40.52
CA ASP A 192 -15.56 -14.10 41.65
C ASP A 192 -15.01 -13.04 42.64
N THR A 193 -14.86 -11.79 42.20
CA THR A 193 -14.43 -10.65 43.03
C THR A 193 -15.58 -9.74 43.48
N HIS A 194 -16.84 -10.12 43.24
CA HIS A 194 -18.05 -9.34 43.55
C HIS A 194 -18.10 -7.93 42.92
N VAL A 195 -17.32 -7.68 41.86
CA VAL A 195 -17.34 -6.41 41.12
C VAL A 195 -18.67 -6.25 40.37
N LEU A 196 -19.23 -7.34 39.84
CA LEU A 196 -20.51 -7.32 39.14
C LEU A 196 -21.66 -6.89 40.04
N GLU A 197 -21.67 -7.30 41.31
CA GLU A 197 -22.71 -6.86 42.27
C GLU A 197 -22.68 -5.35 42.54
N LYS A 198 -21.49 -4.72 42.45
CA LYS A 198 -21.36 -3.26 42.54
C LYS A 198 -21.86 -2.57 41.27
N LEU A 199 -21.63 -3.17 40.11
CA LEU A 199 -22.14 -2.68 38.84
C LEU A 199 -23.67 -2.83 38.74
N ASP A 200 -24.24 -3.92 39.24
CA ASP A 200 -25.69 -4.13 39.32
C ASP A 200 -26.37 -3.00 40.09
N LYS A 201 -25.77 -2.58 41.22
CA LYS A 201 -26.25 -1.45 42.02
C LYS A 201 -26.16 -0.11 41.30
N LEU A 202 -25.14 0.07 40.45
CA LEU A 202 -24.93 1.32 39.70
C LEU A 202 -25.86 1.43 38.48
N VAL A 203 -26.04 0.32 37.76
CA VAL A 203 -26.84 0.27 36.52
C VAL A 203 -28.33 0.06 36.81
N GLY A 204 -28.69 -0.43 38.00
CA GLY A 204 -30.08 -0.69 38.40
C GLY A 204 -30.68 -1.94 37.74
N HIS A 205 -29.86 -2.78 37.12
CA HIS A 205 -30.26 -4.03 36.46
C HIS A 205 -29.28 -5.15 36.82
N HIS A 206 -29.80 -6.37 37.00
CA HIS A 206 -28.99 -7.55 37.30
C HIS A 206 -28.25 -8.04 36.05
N ILE A 207 -26.92 -8.10 36.11
CA ILE A 207 -26.07 -8.57 35.02
C ILE A 207 -25.85 -10.09 35.17
N ASP A 208 -26.54 -10.87 34.35
CA ASP A 208 -26.36 -12.33 34.27
C ASP A 208 -25.06 -12.68 33.50
N ALA A 209 -23.96 -12.76 34.25
CA ALA A 209 -22.64 -13.06 33.69
C ALA A 209 -22.57 -14.41 32.97
N GLU A 210 -23.28 -15.43 33.46
CA GLU A 210 -23.23 -16.78 32.88
C GLU A 210 -23.96 -16.82 31.54
N LYS A 211 -25.12 -16.17 31.44
CA LYS A 211 -25.82 -16.02 30.17
C LYS A 211 -25.00 -15.25 29.15
N ILE A 212 -24.30 -14.20 29.58
CA ILE A 212 -23.39 -13.44 28.71
C ILE A 212 -22.25 -14.33 28.23
N ILE A 213 -21.57 -15.04 29.13
CA ILE A 213 -20.46 -15.94 28.80
C ILE A 213 -20.93 -17.03 27.82
N HIS A 214 -22.09 -17.62 28.05
CA HIS A 214 -22.68 -18.63 27.18
C HIS A 214 -22.93 -18.09 25.76
N ASN A 215 -23.54 -16.91 25.65
CA ASN A 215 -23.79 -16.26 24.36
C ASN A 215 -22.49 -15.92 23.63
N LEU A 216 -21.48 -15.47 24.37
CA LEU A 216 -20.15 -15.22 23.82
C LEU A 216 -19.52 -16.51 23.29
N GLU A 217 -19.72 -17.65 23.95
CA GLU A 217 -19.15 -18.97 23.60
C GLU A 217 -19.89 -19.73 22.48
N LEU A 218 -21.14 -19.37 22.18
CA LEU A 218 -21.97 -20.01 21.14
C LEU A 218 -21.32 -20.14 19.73
N PRO A 219 -20.59 -19.15 19.18
CA PRO A 219 -19.96 -19.27 17.86
C PRO A 219 -18.69 -20.15 17.82
N ASN A 220 -18.29 -20.79 18.92
CA ASN A 220 -17.04 -21.56 18.99
C ASN A 220 -16.91 -22.63 17.90
N SER A 221 -17.98 -23.38 17.63
CA SER A 221 -17.96 -24.41 16.57
C SER A 221 -17.72 -23.80 15.19
N ILE A 222 -18.31 -22.63 14.91
CA ILE A 222 -18.11 -21.89 13.66
C ILE A 222 -16.66 -21.42 13.57
N PHE A 223 -16.10 -20.84 14.64
CA PHE A 223 -14.71 -20.39 14.63
C PHE A 223 -13.70 -21.53 14.47
N ARG A 224 -13.97 -22.71 15.03
CA ARG A 224 -13.16 -23.91 14.79
C ARG A 224 -13.20 -24.32 13.32
N ALA A 225 -14.39 -24.38 12.71
CA ALA A 225 -14.52 -24.70 11.29
C ALA A 225 -13.81 -23.66 10.39
N LEU A 226 -14.04 -22.36 10.64
CA LEU A 226 -13.41 -21.27 9.88
C LEU A 226 -11.89 -21.24 10.02
N SER A 227 -11.35 -21.66 11.17
CA SER A 227 -9.90 -21.72 11.39
C SER A 227 -9.18 -22.67 10.44
N VAL A 228 -9.85 -23.74 9.99
CA VAL A 228 -9.33 -24.68 8.99
C VAL A 228 -9.72 -24.21 7.60
N GLY A 229 -11.00 -23.86 7.42
CA GLY A 229 -11.58 -23.48 6.14
C GLY A 229 -10.88 -22.30 5.48
N PHE A 230 -10.49 -21.26 6.24
CA PHE A 230 -9.80 -20.10 5.67
C PHE A 230 -8.40 -20.41 5.14
N PHE A 231 -7.62 -21.24 5.85
CA PHE A 231 -6.30 -21.66 5.36
C PHE A 231 -6.42 -22.61 4.17
N ALA A 232 -7.34 -23.59 4.23
CA ALA A 232 -7.60 -24.51 3.13
C ALA A 232 -8.08 -23.75 1.86
N ALA A 233 -8.99 -22.80 2.01
CA ALA A 233 -9.48 -21.99 0.88
C ALA A 233 -8.36 -21.14 0.27
N ARG A 234 -7.51 -20.49 1.09
CA ARG A 234 -6.35 -19.76 0.58
C ARG A 234 -5.37 -20.66 -0.16
N PHE A 235 -5.08 -21.84 0.39
CA PHE A 235 -4.23 -22.83 -0.25
C PHE A 235 -4.77 -23.24 -1.62
N ILE A 236 -6.07 -23.49 -1.74
CA ILE A 236 -6.73 -23.82 -3.01
C ILE A 236 -6.63 -22.64 -3.99
N LEU A 237 -6.84 -21.40 -3.55
CA LEU A 237 -6.74 -20.21 -4.42
C LEU A 237 -5.32 -19.98 -4.93
N ASP A 238 -4.31 -20.06 -4.05
CA ASP A 238 -2.90 -19.93 -4.45
C ASP A 238 -2.47 -21.10 -5.37
N SER A 239 -2.99 -22.31 -5.13
CA SER A 239 -2.75 -23.48 -6.00
C SER A 239 -3.42 -23.30 -7.36
N GLY A 240 -4.65 -22.79 -7.40
CA GLY A 240 -5.37 -22.48 -8.63
C GLY A 240 -4.65 -21.43 -9.47
N ALA A 241 -4.11 -20.38 -8.83
CA ALA A 241 -3.27 -19.39 -9.50
C ALA A 241 -1.99 -20.01 -10.07
N LEU A 242 -1.29 -20.85 -9.29
CA LEU A 242 -0.10 -21.57 -9.75
C LEU A 242 -0.41 -22.45 -10.97
N ILE A 243 -1.51 -23.22 -10.94
CA ILE A 243 -1.98 -24.07 -12.03
C ILE A 243 -2.34 -23.23 -13.26
N LYS A 244 -3.09 -22.13 -13.09
CA LYS A 244 -3.47 -21.19 -14.17
C LYS A 244 -2.23 -20.72 -14.92
N HIS A 245 -1.30 -20.08 -14.23
CA HIS A 245 -0.11 -19.47 -14.87
C HIS A 245 0.91 -20.52 -15.36
N THR A 246 0.85 -21.76 -14.88
CA THR A 246 1.74 -22.83 -15.35
C THR A 246 1.20 -23.55 -16.60
N PHE A 247 -0.07 -23.99 -16.56
CA PHE A 247 -0.66 -24.87 -17.57
C PHE A 247 -1.66 -24.18 -18.50
N PHE A 248 -2.26 -23.06 -18.09
CA PHE A 248 -3.19 -22.26 -18.89
C PHE A 248 -2.71 -20.80 -19.01
N PRO A 249 -1.45 -20.57 -19.43
CA PRO A 249 -0.88 -19.23 -19.54
C PRO A 249 -1.54 -18.40 -20.63
N SER A 250 -1.47 -17.07 -20.52
CA SER A 250 -1.77 -16.16 -21.63
C SER A 250 -0.83 -16.37 -22.82
N GLU A 251 -1.16 -15.82 -24.00
CA GLU A 251 -0.29 -15.91 -25.18
C GLU A 251 1.09 -15.27 -24.92
N GLU A 252 1.14 -14.16 -24.20
CA GLU A 252 2.39 -13.51 -23.82
C GLU A 252 3.18 -14.36 -22.82
N GLU A 253 2.52 -15.03 -21.87
CA GLU A 253 3.15 -15.94 -20.92
C GLU A 253 3.73 -17.20 -21.59
N LYS A 254 3.18 -17.63 -22.73
CA LYS A 254 3.72 -18.75 -23.53
C LYS A 254 5.12 -18.48 -24.08
N LEU A 255 5.56 -17.22 -24.12
CA LEU A 255 6.93 -16.88 -24.54
C LEU A 255 8.00 -17.49 -23.62
N ARG A 256 7.65 -17.92 -22.40
CA ARG A 256 8.56 -18.55 -21.44
C ARG A 256 8.35 -20.05 -21.33
N SER A 257 9.34 -20.77 -20.80
CA SER A 257 9.20 -22.21 -20.56
C SER A 257 8.23 -22.50 -19.40
N ARG A 258 7.57 -23.65 -19.43
CA ARG A 258 6.65 -24.09 -18.36
C ARG A 258 7.34 -24.20 -17.00
N THR A 259 8.58 -24.68 -16.99
CA THR A 259 9.38 -24.84 -15.77
C THR A 259 9.71 -23.49 -15.14
N GLU A 260 10.10 -22.50 -15.94
CA GLU A 260 10.35 -21.15 -15.45
C GLU A 260 9.10 -20.51 -14.85
N ARG A 261 7.94 -20.61 -15.53
CA ARG A 261 6.68 -20.09 -14.99
C ARG A 261 6.32 -20.75 -13.67
N PHE A 262 6.43 -22.07 -13.60
CA PHE A 262 6.14 -22.81 -12.37
C PHE A 262 7.04 -22.37 -11.20
N LEU A 263 8.36 -22.29 -11.43
CA LEU A 263 9.32 -21.89 -10.40
C LEU A 263 9.10 -20.45 -9.94
N ASP A 264 8.81 -19.53 -10.86
CA ASP A 264 8.53 -18.13 -10.52
C ASP A 264 7.22 -18.02 -9.70
N GLU A 265 6.17 -18.70 -10.13
CA GLU A 265 4.88 -18.68 -9.43
C GLU A 265 4.94 -19.36 -8.06
N LEU A 266 5.74 -20.43 -7.94
CA LEU A 266 6.04 -21.08 -6.67
C LEU A 266 6.87 -20.16 -5.77
N TYR A 267 7.92 -19.52 -6.30
CA TYR A 267 8.74 -18.58 -5.54
C TYR A 267 7.92 -17.39 -5.01
N LYS A 268 6.95 -16.89 -5.78
CA LYS A 268 6.03 -15.83 -5.32
C LYS A 268 5.14 -16.26 -4.15
N ARG A 269 4.83 -17.55 -4.01
CA ARG A 269 3.78 -18.05 -3.09
C ARG A 269 4.25 -19.05 -2.04
N HIS A 270 5.50 -19.53 -2.09
CA HIS A 270 6.00 -20.59 -1.20
C HIS A 270 5.77 -20.29 0.28
N CYS A 271 5.97 -19.03 0.69
CA CYS A 271 5.71 -18.59 2.07
C CYS A 271 4.23 -18.63 2.46
N ASN A 272 3.30 -18.46 1.51
CA ASN A 272 1.86 -18.59 1.77
C ASN A 272 1.46 -20.06 1.77
N PHE A 273 1.95 -20.86 0.82
CA PHE A 273 1.70 -22.30 0.79
C PHE A 273 2.14 -22.98 2.08
N LEU A 274 3.37 -22.70 2.54
CA LEU A 274 3.89 -23.29 3.76
C LEU A 274 3.03 -22.90 4.97
N ASN A 275 2.67 -21.62 5.09
CA ASN A 275 1.80 -21.13 6.15
C ASN A 275 0.41 -21.79 6.12
N ASP A 276 -0.21 -21.87 4.94
CA ASP A 276 -1.58 -22.32 4.80
C ASP A 276 -1.69 -23.84 4.97
N ILE A 277 -0.70 -24.62 4.52
CA ILE A 277 -0.60 -26.06 4.78
C ILE A 277 -0.42 -26.30 6.29
N VAL A 278 0.59 -25.67 6.90
CA VAL A 278 0.91 -25.88 8.32
C VAL A 278 -0.30 -25.56 9.19
N TRP A 279 -0.91 -24.39 9.01
CA TRP A 279 -2.05 -24.03 9.85
C TRP A 279 -3.34 -24.76 9.52
N SER A 280 -3.58 -25.17 8.27
CA SER A 280 -4.73 -26.03 7.95
C SER A 280 -4.60 -27.38 8.65
N VAL A 281 -3.41 -27.98 8.65
CA VAL A 281 -3.15 -29.27 9.31
C VAL A 281 -3.20 -29.12 10.83
N VAL A 282 -2.47 -28.16 11.39
CA VAL A 282 -2.40 -27.93 12.84
C VAL A 282 -3.79 -27.62 13.39
N ASN A 283 -4.53 -26.67 12.79
CA ASN A 283 -5.89 -26.36 13.24
C ASN A 283 -6.84 -27.54 13.05
N GLY A 284 -6.66 -28.34 11.99
CA GLY A 284 -7.44 -29.56 11.78
C GLY A 284 -7.24 -30.54 12.93
N VAL A 285 -5.99 -30.81 13.28
CA VAL A 285 -5.63 -31.75 14.34
C VAL A 285 -6.01 -31.22 15.73
N THR A 286 -5.79 -29.93 16.01
CA THR A 286 -5.99 -29.36 17.36
C THR A 286 -7.43 -28.95 17.65
N ASN A 287 -8.20 -28.45 16.67
CA ASN A 287 -9.60 -28.07 16.90
C ASN A 287 -10.57 -29.25 16.84
N TYR A 288 -10.20 -30.32 16.14
CA TYR A 288 -10.93 -31.59 16.10
C TYR A 288 -10.18 -32.68 16.87
N ASN A 289 -9.52 -32.30 17.96
CA ASN A 289 -8.71 -33.18 18.80
C ASN A 289 -9.47 -34.43 19.29
N THR A 290 -10.78 -34.35 19.48
CA THR A 290 -11.62 -35.51 19.82
C THR A 290 -11.66 -36.56 18.72
N VAL A 291 -11.64 -36.14 17.45
CA VAL A 291 -11.59 -37.03 16.28
C VAL A 291 -10.22 -37.70 16.17
N PHE A 292 -9.15 -36.97 16.49
CA PHE A 292 -7.77 -37.47 16.46
C PHE A 292 -7.30 -38.12 17.78
N HIS A 293 -8.18 -38.26 18.76
CA HIS A 293 -7.87 -38.80 20.10
C HIS A 293 -6.72 -38.08 20.82
N ILE A 294 -6.61 -36.76 20.65
CA ILE A 294 -5.61 -35.91 21.32
C ILE A 294 -6.26 -35.20 22.51
N ALA A 295 -5.65 -35.33 23.70
CA ALA A 295 -6.10 -34.62 24.89
C ALA A 295 -6.08 -33.09 24.67
N ALA A 296 -7.09 -32.38 25.17
CA ALA A 296 -7.21 -30.92 24.99
C ALA A 296 -5.97 -30.12 25.43
N PRO A 297 -5.31 -30.42 26.57
CA PRO A 297 -4.07 -29.72 26.95
C PRO A 297 -2.94 -29.93 25.93
N VAL A 298 -2.83 -31.13 25.35
CA VAL A 298 -1.83 -31.45 24.33
C VAL A 298 -2.10 -30.67 23.05
N ALA A 299 -3.37 -30.58 22.62
CA ALA A 299 -3.76 -29.75 21.48
C ALA A 299 -3.43 -28.26 21.69
N GLY A 300 -3.59 -27.76 22.91
CA GLY A 300 -3.15 -26.42 23.32
C GLY A 300 -1.64 -26.23 23.14
N TRP A 301 -0.83 -27.14 23.68
CA TRP A 301 0.63 -27.07 23.56
C TRP A 301 1.15 -27.23 22.14
N ILE A 302 0.51 -28.08 21.31
CA ILE A 302 0.80 -28.16 19.87
C ILE A 302 0.57 -26.79 19.22
N THR A 303 -0.58 -26.17 19.48
CA THR A 303 -0.90 -24.83 18.95
C THR A 303 0.13 -23.80 19.39
N ALA A 304 0.52 -23.79 20.67
CA ALA A 304 1.55 -22.89 21.20
C ALA A 304 2.91 -23.08 20.50
N GLY A 305 3.33 -24.34 20.27
CA GLY A 305 4.54 -24.65 19.53
C GLY A 305 4.52 -24.12 18.09
N PHE A 306 3.38 -24.25 17.39
CA PHE A 306 3.24 -23.73 16.03
C PHE A 306 3.04 -22.21 15.95
N LEU A 307 2.65 -21.52 17.02
CA LEU A 307 2.74 -20.06 17.05
C LEU A 307 4.20 -19.57 16.96
N VAL A 308 5.19 -20.34 17.44
CA VAL A 308 6.62 -20.02 17.26
C VAL A 308 7.00 -20.09 15.77
N PHE A 309 6.37 -21.00 15.02
CA PHE A 309 6.55 -21.08 13.57
C PHE A 309 6.10 -19.78 12.87
N ASP A 310 5.08 -19.07 13.35
CA ASP A 310 4.69 -17.76 12.79
C ASP A 310 5.79 -16.70 12.96
N VAL A 311 6.44 -16.66 14.13
CA VAL A 311 7.60 -15.78 14.37
C VAL A 311 8.71 -16.13 13.37
N GLY A 312 9.01 -17.41 13.22
CA GLY A 312 9.99 -17.91 12.25
C GLY A 312 9.66 -17.54 10.81
N MET A 313 8.38 -17.65 10.42
CA MET A 313 7.90 -17.29 9.08
C MET A 313 8.02 -15.79 8.79
N ILE A 314 7.75 -14.93 9.77
CA ILE A 314 7.93 -13.48 9.62
C ILE A 314 9.41 -13.16 9.48
N MET A 315 10.27 -13.77 10.30
CA MET A 315 11.72 -13.57 10.22
C MET A 315 12.30 -14.10 8.90
N TRP A 316 11.77 -15.20 8.38
CA TRP A 316 12.13 -15.71 7.06
C TRP A 316 11.71 -14.76 5.93
N ARG A 317 10.49 -14.24 5.96
CA ARG A 317 10.03 -13.22 5.00
C ARG A 317 10.88 -11.96 5.05
N ARG A 318 11.26 -11.52 6.25
CA ARG A 318 12.19 -10.40 6.46
C ARG A 318 13.55 -10.69 5.84
N PHE A 319 14.09 -11.89 6.03
CA PHE A 319 15.36 -12.31 5.43
C PHE A 319 15.31 -12.29 3.89
N LEU A 320 14.23 -12.79 3.29
CA LEU A 320 14.04 -12.73 1.84
C LEU A 320 13.98 -11.28 1.33
N ALA A 321 13.20 -10.43 1.98
CA ALA A 321 13.12 -9.01 1.64
C ALA A 321 14.46 -8.28 1.81
N GLN A 322 15.23 -8.62 2.85
CA GLN A 322 16.57 -8.08 3.07
C GLN A 322 17.52 -8.44 1.92
N ARG A 323 17.44 -9.67 1.41
CA ARG A 323 18.24 -10.12 0.29
C ARG A 323 17.90 -9.38 -1.00
N GLU A 324 16.61 -9.15 -1.27
CA GLU A 324 16.15 -8.35 -2.41
C GLU A 324 16.65 -6.91 -2.32
N PHE A 325 16.54 -6.30 -1.14
CA PHE A 325 17.08 -4.97 -0.86
C PHE A 325 18.59 -4.91 -1.11
N GLN A 326 19.37 -5.88 -0.60
CA GLN A 326 20.81 -5.90 -0.77
C GLN A 326 21.22 -6.00 -2.25
N ILE A 327 20.56 -6.87 -3.03
CA ILE A 327 20.79 -6.99 -4.47
C ILE A 327 20.56 -5.64 -5.18
N LYS A 328 19.46 -4.96 -4.88
CA LYS A 328 19.13 -3.67 -5.51
C LYS A 328 20.07 -2.55 -5.03
N ARG A 329 20.47 -2.56 -3.76
CA ARG A 329 21.44 -1.60 -3.21
C ARG A 329 22.80 -1.74 -3.87
N ASP A 330 23.25 -2.98 -4.05
CA ASP A 330 24.51 -3.27 -4.73
C ASP A 330 24.43 -2.88 -6.22
N GLN A 331 23.23 -2.95 -6.83
CA GLN A 331 22.96 -2.38 -8.16
C GLN A 331 23.31 -0.92 -8.25
N TYR A 332 22.70 -0.10 -7.39
CA TYR A 332 22.88 1.34 -7.43
C TYR A 332 24.32 1.73 -7.12
N ARG A 333 25.01 0.99 -6.24
CA ARG A 333 26.42 1.22 -5.95
C ARG A 333 27.31 0.95 -7.15
N GLN A 334 27.11 -0.18 -7.85
CA GLN A 334 27.84 -0.49 -9.08
C GLN A 334 27.58 0.55 -10.17
N GLU A 335 26.33 0.99 -10.33
CA GLU A 335 25.99 2.05 -11.29
C GLU A 335 26.68 3.38 -10.96
N LEU A 336 26.73 3.79 -9.69
CA LEU A 336 27.47 4.98 -9.27
C LEU A 336 28.97 4.85 -9.57
N GLU A 337 29.59 3.71 -9.24
CA GLU A 337 31.01 3.45 -9.53
C GLU A 337 31.32 3.50 -11.04
N ASP A 338 30.42 3.00 -11.88
CA ASP A 338 30.59 3.02 -13.32
C ASP A 338 30.41 4.43 -13.90
N ILE A 339 29.49 5.22 -13.37
CA ILE A 339 29.35 6.63 -13.73
C ILE A 339 30.60 7.41 -13.32
N ASP A 340 31.12 7.19 -12.10
CA ASP A 340 32.36 7.83 -11.63
C ASP A 340 33.57 7.50 -12.52
N LYS A 341 33.65 6.26 -13.01
CA LYS A 341 34.70 5.86 -13.98
C LYS A 341 34.54 6.58 -15.32
N ARG A 342 33.32 6.77 -15.82
CA ARG A 342 33.04 7.49 -17.07
C ARG A 342 33.31 8.99 -16.93
N LEU A 343 32.90 9.59 -15.81
CA LEU A 343 33.19 11.00 -15.49
C LEU A 343 34.68 11.33 -15.48
N LYS A 344 35.54 10.39 -15.06
CA LYS A 344 37.01 10.56 -15.08
C LYS A 344 37.64 10.44 -16.47
N LYS A 345 36.92 9.87 -17.45
CA LYS A 345 37.44 9.57 -18.79
C LYS A 345 36.92 10.52 -19.86
N THR A 346 35.79 11.16 -19.62
CA THR A 346 35.13 12.05 -20.58
C THR A 346 35.62 13.48 -20.42
N ASP A 347 36.10 14.06 -21.52
CA ASP A 347 36.40 15.49 -21.63
C ASP A 347 35.24 16.30 -22.27
N ASP A 348 34.21 15.62 -22.77
CA ASP A 348 33.01 16.27 -23.32
C ASP A 348 32.12 16.82 -22.19
N LYS A 349 31.98 18.15 -22.14
CA LYS A 349 31.15 18.86 -21.16
C LYS A 349 29.68 18.47 -21.20
N VAL A 350 29.15 18.12 -22.38
CA VAL A 350 27.73 17.73 -22.54
C VAL A 350 27.50 16.34 -21.94
N GLU A 351 28.37 15.39 -22.25
CA GLU A 351 28.35 14.06 -21.65
C GLU A 351 28.62 14.12 -20.14
N GLN A 352 29.57 14.95 -19.70
CA GLN A 352 29.88 15.15 -18.29
C GLN A 352 28.65 15.64 -17.50
N LYS A 353 27.91 16.63 -18.05
CA LYS A 353 26.68 17.13 -17.43
C LYS A 353 25.61 16.03 -17.30
N SER A 354 25.35 15.29 -18.39
CA SER A 354 24.38 14.16 -18.37
C SER A 354 24.77 13.08 -17.35
N LEU A 355 26.05 12.74 -17.25
CA LEU A 355 26.57 11.77 -16.28
C LEU A 355 26.42 12.28 -14.83
N LEU A 356 26.64 13.57 -14.56
CA LEU A 356 26.42 14.17 -13.24
C LEU A 356 24.95 14.11 -12.83
N ASP A 357 24.04 14.43 -13.74
CA ASP A 357 22.59 14.37 -13.47
C ASP A 357 22.13 12.93 -13.19
N ARG A 358 22.64 11.96 -13.98
CA ARG A 358 22.38 10.54 -13.75
C ARG A 358 22.95 10.08 -12.41
N HIS A 359 24.17 10.48 -12.08
CA HIS A 359 24.80 10.16 -10.79
C HIS A 359 23.97 10.68 -9.61
N GLU A 360 23.48 11.91 -9.69
CA GLU A 360 22.62 12.49 -8.65
C GLU A 360 21.27 11.75 -8.54
N SER A 361 20.68 11.36 -9.68
CA SER A 361 19.44 10.59 -9.73
C SER A 361 19.59 9.21 -9.10
N VAL A 362 20.65 8.46 -9.44
CA VAL A 362 20.93 7.14 -8.86
C VAL A 362 21.19 7.24 -7.36
N ARG A 363 21.89 8.29 -6.92
CA ARG A 363 22.08 8.57 -5.48
C ARG A 363 20.75 8.87 -4.77
N ALA A 364 19.82 9.55 -5.43
CA ALA A 364 18.48 9.78 -4.87
C ALA A 364 17.65 8.49 -4.81
N GLN A 365 17.71 7.64 -5.84
CA GLN A 365 17.07 6.32 -5.85
C GLN A 365 17.61 5.42 -4.74
N LEU A 366 18.92 5.38 -4.55
CA LEU A 366 19.57 4.61 -3.48
C LEU A 366 19.08 5.06 -2.09
N ARG A 367 18.98 6.38 -1.87
CA ARG A 367 18.43 6.93 -0.62
C ARG A 367 16.97 6.50 -0.40
N GLU A 368 16.12 6.59 -1.44
CA GLU A 368 14.73 6.15 -1.35
C GLU A 368 14.63 4.64 -1.05
N LEU A 369 15.46 3.82 -1.69
CA LEU A 369 15.54 2.38 -1.45
C LEU A 369 15.91 2.08 0.01
N GLU A 370 16.92 2.76 0.57
CA GLU A 370 17.34 2.59 1.96
C GLU A 370 16.24 2.99 2.95
N LEU A 371 15.55 4.11 2.69
CA LEU A 371 14.43 4.56 3.51
C LEU A 371 13.26 3.57 3.49
N LYS A 372 12.86 3.13 2.29
CA LYS A 372 11.78 2.13 2.12
C LYS A 372 12.14 0.82 2.80
N TRP A 373 13.39 0.38 2.69
CA TRP A 373 13.86 -0.82 3.39
C TRP A 373 13.79 -0.64 4.91
N GLU A 374 14.24 0.48 5.46
CA GLU A 374 14.18 0.70 6.91
C GLU A 374 12.73 0.71 7.43
N ALA A 375 11.80 1.34 6.70
CA ALA A 375 10.38 1.31 7.01
C ALA A 375 9.81 -0.12 6.95
N ALA A 376 10.10 -0.88 5.88
CA ALA A 376 9.66 -2.26 5.72
C ALA A 376 10.24 -3.19 6.79
N ASN A 377 11.54 -3.05 7.09
CA ASN A 377 12.23 -3.79 8.15
C ASN A 377 11.59 -3.52 9.52
N SER A 378 11.28 -2.26 9.83
CA SER A 378 10.59 -1.90 11.07
C SER A 378 9.21 -2.56 11.14
N LYS A 379 8.45 -2.57 10.04
CA LYS A 379 7.14 -3.24 9.96
C LYS A 379 7.25 -4.75 10.15
N PHE A 380 8.27 -5.40 9.58
CA PHE A 380 8.52 -6.82 9.83
C PHE A 380 8.80 -7.10 11.31
N LEU A 381 9.64 -6.27 11.95
CA LEU A 381 9.93 -6.40 13.38
C LEU A 381 8.69 -6.17 14.24
N PHE A 382 7.87 -5.17 13.90
CA PHE A 382 6.59 -4.93 14.57
C PHE A 382 5.65 -6.14 14.49
N ASN A 383 5.52 -6.76 13.32
CA ASN A 383 4.76 -8.00 13.16
C ASN A 383 5.39 -9.19 13.92
N ALA A 384 6.72 -9.30 13.95
CA ALA A 384 7.40 -10.35 14.71
C ALA A 384 7.23 -10.17 16.23
N THR A 385 7.19 -8.93 16.71
CA THR A 385 6.83 -8.61 18.10
C THR A 385 5.39 -9.00 18.38
N ALA A 386 4.45 -8.66 17.50
CA ALA A 386 3.05 -9.08 17.61
C ALA A 386 2.94 -10.62 17.70
N ALA A 387 3.60 -11.34 16.79
CA ALA A 387 3.66 -12.81 16.82
C ALA A 387 4.20 -13.35 18.15
N SER A 388 5.31 -12.78 18.63
CA SER A 388 5.93 -13.18 19.90
C SER A 388 5.02 -12.92 21.10
N LEU A 389 4.33 -11.78 21.13
CA LEU A 389 3.34 -11.47 22.17
C LEU A 389 2.17 -12.47 22.15
N LEU A 390 1.74 -12.89 20.95
CA LEU A 390 0.70 -13.91 20.79
C LEU A 390 1.16 -15.27 21.32
N VAL A 391 2.39 -15.69 20.99
CA VAL A 391 3.03 -16.90 21.53
C VAL A 391 3.08 -16.86 23.06
N MET A 392 3.62 -15.76 23.61
CA MET A 392 3.80 -15.60 25.05
C MET A 392 2.46 -15.57 25.79
N GLY A 393 1.50 -14.76 25.32
CA GLY A 393 0.17 -14.66 25.92
C GLY A 393 -0.58 -16.00 25.84
N PHE A 394 -0.56 -16.67 24.69
CA PHE A 394 -1.24 -17.96 24.57
C PHE A 394 -0.59 -19.03 25.44
N SER A 395 0.74 -19.14 25.43
CA SER A 395 1.47 -20.13 26.25
C SER A 395 1.31 -19.86 27.75
N ALA A 396 1.37 -18.60 28.17
CA ALA A 396 1.12 -18.19 29.55
C ALA A 396 -0.28 -18.58 30.01
N SER A 397 -1.29 -18.46 29.15
CA SER A 397 -2.67 -18.88 29.48
C SER A 397 -2.82 -20.39 29.71
N LEU A 398 -1.90 -21.20 29.16
CA LEU A 398 -1.87 -22.66 29.38
C LEU A 398 -1.10 -23.03 30.66
N LEU A 399 -0.14 -22.20 31.07
CA LEU A 399 0.71 -22.43 32.24
C LEU A 399 0.07 -21.93 33.53
N PHE A 400 -0.60 -20.78 33.48
CA PHE A 400 -1.16 -20.14 34.67
C PHE A 400 -2.58 -20.65 34.96
N THR A 401 -2.82 -20.97 36.22
CA THR A 401 -4.15 -21.31 36.76
C THR A 401 -4.87 -20.14 37.44
N PRO A 402 -4.21 -19.11 38.02
CA PRO A 402 -4.92 -17.98 38.62
C PRO A 402 -5.74 -17.20 37.56
N PRO A 403 -7.04 -16.95 37.77
CA PRO A 403 -7.91 -16.32 36.76
C PRO A 403 -7.42 -14.94 36.28
N GLY A 404 -6.83 -14.14 37.18
CA GLY A 404 -6.23 -12.85 36.83
C GLY A 404 -5.06 -12.97 35.86
N MET A 405 -4.22 -14.01 36.02
CA MET A 405 -3.09 -14.26 35.11
C MET A 405 -3.57 -14.77 33.75
N VAL A 406 -4.61 -15.62 33.72
CA VAL A 406 -5.24 -16.08 32.47
C VAL A 406 -5.86 -14.91 31.70
N LEU A 407 -6.55 -14.01 32.41
CA LEU A 407 -7.09 -12.78 31.82
C LEU A 407 -6.00 -11.90 31.22
N ALA A 408 -4.93 -11.61 31.98
CA ALA A 408 -3.80 -10.83 31.49
C ALA A 408 -3.14 -11.49 30.26
N SER A 409 -3.07 -12.82 30.25
CA SER A 409 -2.54 -13.59 29.13
C SER A 409 -3.35 -13.42 27.85
N TYR A 410 -4.69 -13.51 27.93
CA TYR A 410 -5.56 -13.27 26.77
C TYR A 410 -5.62 -11.80 26.35
N ALA A 411 -5.51 -10.86 27.29
CA ALA A 411 -5.38 -9.44 26.98
C ALA A 411 -4.09 -9.17 26.18
N LEU A 412 -2.98 -9.84 26.51
CA LEU A 412 -1.75 -9.76 25.74
C LEU A 412 -1.92 -10.27 24.30
N CYS A 413 -2.63 -11.38 24.10
CA CYS A 413 -2.99 -11.87 22.76
C CYS A 413 -3.87 -10.87 21.99
N THR A 414 -4.77 -10.20 22.69
CA THR A 414 -5.63 -9.16 22.11
C THR A 414 -4.82 -7.97 21.62
N ILE A 415 -3.84 -7.50 22.41
CA ILE A 415 -2.88 -6.47 22.01
C ILE A 415 -2.08 -6.93 20.79
N ALA A 416 -1.57 -8.17 20.80
CA ALA A 416 -0.82 -8.74 19.69
C ALA A 416 -1.60 -8.71 18.37
N ILE A 417 -2.88 -9.08 18.39
CA ILE A 417 -3.72 -9.03 17.18
C ILE A 417 -4.07 -7.59 16.80
N GLY A 418 -4.27 -6.72 17.79
CA GLY A 418 -4.41 -5.29 17.57
C GLY A 418 -3.19 -4.70 16.84
N MET A 419 -1.99 -5.15 17.16
CA MET A 419 -0.77 -4.80 16.44
C MET A 419 -0.81 -5.30 15.00
N TYR A 420 -1.14 -6.58 14.75
CA TYR A 420 -1.24 -7.09 13.37
C TYR A 420 -2.20 -6.29 12.49
N LEU A 421 -3.37 -5.92 13.01
CA LEU A 421 -4.36 -5.11 12.31
C LEU A 421 -3.91 -3.64 12.12
N SER A 422 -2.92 -3.19 12.88
CA SER A 422 -2.37 -1.82 12.85
C SER A 422 -1.01 -1.73 12.14
N ALA A 423 -0.52 -2.84 11.57
CA ALA A 423 0.80 -2.92 10.98
C ALA A 423 1.00 -2.01 9.76
N ASP A 424 -0.04 -1.78 8.97
CA ASP A 424 0.01 -0.85 7.84
C ASP A 424 0.16 0.60 8.33
N ALA A 425 -0.68 1.03 9.29
CA ALA A 425 -0.58 2.35 9.89
C ALA A 425 0.77 2.59 10.60
N PHE A 426 1.33 1.55 11.22
CA PHE A 426 2.69 1.60 11.78
C PHE A 426 3.75 1.79 10.70
N GLY A 427 3.62 1.07 9.57
CA GLY A 427 4.52 1.21 8.43
C GLY A 427 4.53 2.64 7.89
N ASP A 428 3.34 3.21 7.68
CA ASP A 428 3.18 4.60 7.23
C ASP A 428 3.78 5.60 8.22
N TYR A 429 3.49 5.44 9.52
CA TYR A 429 4.10 6.24 10.59
C TYR A 429 5.63 6.18 10.55
N ARG A 430 6.21 4.99 10.39
CA ARG A 430 7.67 4.83 10.35
C ARG A 430 8.27 5.45 9.09
N GLU A 431 7.64 5.28 7.93
CA GLU A 431 8.09 5.91 6.69
C GLU A 431 8.11 7.44 6.81
N LYS A 432 7.03 8.05 7.31
CA LYS A 432 6.96 9.50 7.50
C LYS A 432 7.95 10.01 8.54
N SER A 433 8.19 9.24 9.61
CA SER A 433 9.21 9.55 10.61
C SER A 433 10.61 9.60 10.01
N LEU A 434 10.97 8.62 9.17
CA LEU A 434 12.28 8.58 8.50
C LEU A 434 12.44 9.72 7.51
N ARG A 435 11.40 10.03 6.73
CA ARG A 435 11.41 11.17 5.79
C ARG A 435 11.57 12.51 6.49
N LEU A 436 10.96 12.69 7.66
CA LEU A 436 11.16 13.88 8.48
C LEU A 436 12.60 13.97 8.99
N GLN A 437 13.17 12.86 9.50
CA GLN A 437 14.55 12.82 9.96
C GLN A 437 15.54 13.18 8.85
N GLU A 438 15.33 12.66 7.64
CA GLU A 438 16.13 12.99 6.46
C GLU A 438 16.01 14.48 6.10
N ALA A 439 14.78 15.02 6.04
CA ALA A 439 14.56 16.43 5.71
C ALA A 439 15.21 17.38 6.73
N VAL A 440 15.11 17.05 8.03
CA VAL A 440 15.75 17.83 9.10
C VAL A 440 17.28 17.74 9.02
N ALA A 441 17.83 16.56 8.72
CA ALA A 441 19.27 16.39 8.55
C ALA A 441 19.79 17.21 7.35
N LEU A 442 19.07 17.22 6.23
CA LEU A 442 19.40 18.05 5.06
C LEU A 442 19.32 19.55 5.40
N ALA A 443 18.29 19.98 6.13
CA ALA A 443 18.14 21.38 6.54
C ALA A 443 19.25 21.83 7.48
N LYS A 444 19.67 20.94 8.38
CA LYS A 444 20.81 21.19 9.25
C LYS A 444 22.12 21.27 8.46
N GLN A 445 22.36 20.34 7.54
CA GLN A 445 23.56 20.34 6.70
C GLN A 445 23.67 21.62 5.86
N HIS A 446 22.57 22.07 5.26
CA HIS A 446 22.51 23.30 4.48
C HIS A 446 22.73 24.56 5.33
N ARG A 447 22.26 24.55 6.59
CA ARG A 447 22.52 25.65 7.54
C ARG A 447 23.98 25.71 8.00
N ASP A 448 24.62 24.54 8.14
CA ASP A 448 25.99 24.43 8.66
C ASP A 448 27.07 24.58 7.57
N ASP A 449 26.70 24.66 6.27
CA ASP A 449 27.67 24.85 5.17
C ASP A 449 28.21 26.30 5.15
N PRO A 450 29.51 26.52 5.43
CA PRO A 450 30.09 27.87 5.50
C PRO A 450 30.17 28.58 4.15
N PHE A 451 30.06 27.84 3.04
CA PHE A 451 30.33 28.37 1.69
C PHE A 451 29.12 29.06 1.05
N ASP A 452 27.89 28.73 1.48
CA ASP A 452 26.67 29.29 0.89
C ASP A 452 26.29 30.68 1.42
N MET A 453 26.92 31.15 2.50
CA MET A 453 26.67 32.47 3.09
C MET A 453 27.07 33.64 2.16
N PHE A 454 27.82 33.38 1.08
CA PHE A 454 28.28 34.38 0.10
C PHE A 454 27.29 34.63 -1.05
N TYR A 455 26.31 33.75 -1.30
CA TYR A 455 25.29 33.89 -2.35
C TYR A 455 23.95 34.35 -1.75
N GLY A 456 23.91 35.63 -1.36
CA GLY A 456 22.91 36.21 -0.45
C GLY A 456 21.44 36.27 -0.88
N GLU A 457 21.02 35.70 -2.02
CA GLU A 457 19.60 35.59 -2.42
C GLU A 457 19.16 34.13 -2.69
N GLU A 458 19.92 33.36 -3.48
CA GLU A 458 19.61 31.94 -3.76
C GLU A 458 19.64 31.07 -2.49
N TYR A 459 20.54 31.36 -1.55
CA TYR A 459 20.64 30.64 -0.28
C TYR A 459 19.34 30.71 0.56
N TRP A 460 18.74 31.89 0.64
CA TRP A 460 17.50 32.08 1.42
C TRP A 460 16.30 31.40 0.76
N ALA A 461 16.27 31.36 -0.57
CA ALA A 461 15.24 30.64 -1.31
C ALA A 461 15.33 29.13 -1.03
N ASP A 462 16.52 28.54 -1.11
CA ASP A 462 16.73 27.12 -0.84
C ASP A 462 16.47 26.75 0.63
N GLN A 463 16.89 27.60 1.57
CA GLN A 463 16.58 27.42 3.00
C GLN A 463 15.07 27.50 3.27
N LEU A 464 14.36 28.45 2.67
CA LEU A 464 12.91 28.59 2.82
C LEU A 464 12.17 27.36 2.26
N ILE A 465 12.62 26.83 1.11
CA ILE A 465 12.10 25.60 0.52
C ILE A 465 12.33 24.40 1.46
N LEU A 466 13.51 24.29 2.07
CA LEU A 466 13.80 23.22 3.02
C LEU A 466 12.97 23.36 4.30
N ASP A 467 12.81 24.56 4.82
CA ASP A 467 12.01 24.81 6.03
C ASP A 467 10.52 24.50 5.77
N ASP A 468 9.97 24.87 4.60
CA ASP A 468 8.61 24.49 4.20
C ASP A 468 8.46 22.97 4.04
N ARG A 469 9.46 22.32 3.43
CA ARG A 469 9.49 20.85 3.30
C ARG A 469 9.52 20.18 4.67
N VAL A 470 10.32 20.66 5.61
CA VAL A 470 10.38 20.14 6.99
C VAL A 470 9.03 20.34 7.68
N ARG A 471 8.39 21.50 7.51
CA ARG A 471 7.06 21.78 8.07
C ARG A 471 5.99 20.82 7.52
N LYS A 472 5.94 20.62 6.21
CA LYS A 472 5.03 19.67 5.55
C LYS A 472 5.26 18.24 6.04
N MET A 473 6.52 17.79 6.09
CA MET A 473 6.87 16.46 6.59
C MET A 473 6.53 16.28 8.07
N THR A 474 6.63 17.34 8.87
CA THR A 474 6.24 17.34 10.29
C THR A 474 4.74 17.13 10.43
N GLN A 475 3.94 17.83 9.64
CA GLN A 475 2.48 17.64 9.61
C GLN A 475 2.10 16.22 9.15
N GLU A 476 2.73 15.71 8.09
CA GLU A 476 2.49 14.34 7.61
C GLU A 476 2.87 13.29 8.68
N PHE A 477 3.98 13.50 9.39
CA PHE A 477 4.40 12.64 10.49
C PHE A 477 3.41 12.65 11.65
N GLU A 478 2.98 13.83 12.11
CA GLU A 478 2.00 13.92 13.21
C GLU A 478 0.67 13.28 12.80
N ASN A 479 0.20 13.49 11.56
CA ASN A 479 -1.01 12.82 11.07
C ASN A 479 -0.85 11.29 11.08
N ALA A 480 0.26 10.76 10.56
CA ALA A 480 0.52 9.33 10.53
C ALA A 480 0.66 8.73 11.95
N ARG A 481 1.23 9.48 12.89
CA ARG A 481 1.32 9.09 14.30
C ARG A 481 -0.06 8.99 14.95
N HIS A 482 -0.92 10.00 14.76
CA HIS A 482 -2.29 9.96 15.26
C HIS A 482 -3.07 8.78 14.66
N ASP A 483 -2.90 8.54 13.36
CA ASP A 483 -3.53 7.41 12.66
C ASP A 483 -3.07 6.06 13.20
N PHE A 484 -1.78 5.91 13.50
CA PHE A 484 -1.25 4.69 14.12
C PHE A 484 -1.79 4.49 15.55
N ILE A 485 -1.75 5.52 16.40
CA ILE A 485 -2.29 5.44 17.77
C ILE A 485 -3.78 5.09 17.72
N PHE A 486 -4.53 5.76 16.85
CA PHE A 486 -5.95 5.50 16.68
C PHE A 486 -6.21 4.07 16.18
N ALA A 487 -5.44 3.57 15.21
CA ALA A 487 -5.54 2.19 14.74
C ALA A 487 -5.27 1.18 15.88
N MET A 488 -4.24 1.42 16.70
CA MET A 488 -3.94 0.58 17.86
C MET A 488 -5.10 0.55 18.87
N VAL A 489 -5.64 1.71 19.25
CA VAL A 489 -6.77 1.81 20.19
C VAL A 489 -8.03 1.19 19.59
N LYS A 490 -8.32 1.47 18.32
CA LYS A 490 -9.45 0.91 17.57
C LYS A 490 -9.38 -0.62 17.49
N ASN A 491 -8.21 -1.18 17.24
CA ASN A 491 -8.06 -2.62 17.06
C ASN A 491 -7.86 -3.39 18.38
N THR A 492 -7.55 -2.70 19.49
CA THR A 492 -7.23 -3.30 20.81
C THR A 492 -8.27 -3.03 21.92
N VAL A 493 -8.96 -1.88 21.90
CA VAL A 493 -9.84 -1.45 22.99
C VAL A 493 -11.30 -1.36 22.56
N MET A 494 -11.56 -0.64 21.45
CA MET A 494 -12.93 -0.40 20.96
C MET A 494 -13.81 -1.64 20.90
N PRO A 495 -13.31 -2.81 20.49
CA PRO A 495 -14.17 -3.96 20.38
C PRO A 495 -14.47 -4.66 21.70
N ALA A 496 -13.56 -4.62 22.67
CA ALA A 496 -13.87 -5.04 24.03
C ALA A 496 -14.99 -4.17 24.58
N LEU A 497 -14.96 -2.86 24.29
CA LEU A 497 -16.02 -1.93 24.64
C LEU A 497 -17.32 -2.28 23.89
N ILE A 498 -17.31 -2.43 22.57
CA ILE A 498 -18.53 -2.72 21.78
C ILE A 498 -19.12 -4.06 22.16
N ILE A 499 -18.33 -5.14 22.21
CA ILE A 499 -18.82 -6.48 22.54
C ILE A 499 -19.25 -6.55 24.01
N GLY A 500 -18.46 -5.96 24.92
CA GLY A 500 -18.80 -5.89 26.34
C GLY A 500 -20.08 -5.11 26.59
N THR A 501 -20.24 -3.95 25.96
CA THR A 501 -21.49 -3.18 26.04
C THR A 501 -22.63 -3.90 25.35
N PHE A 502 -22.43 -4.58 24.22
CA PHE A 502 -23.50 -5.32 23.55
C PHE A 502 -24.00 -6.47 24.43
N ALA A 503 -23.07 -7.13 25.14
CA ALA A 503 -23.38 -8.17 26.11
C ALA A 503 -24.16 -7.66 27.32
N ILE A 504 -23.86 -6.45 27.81
CA ILE A 504 -24.54 -5.84 28.98
C ILE A 504 -25.86 -5.18 28.57
N CYS A 505 -25.85 -4.37 27.51
CA CYS A 505 -26.95 -3.57 27.00
C CYS A 505 -26.79 -3.33 25.48
N TRP A 506 -27.51 -4.11 24.67
CA TRP A 506 -27.45 -4.02 23.21
C TRP A 506 -27.88 -2.63 22.67
N GLN A 507 -28.82 -1.94 23.34
CA GLN A 507 -29.24 -0.60 22.94
C GLN A 507 -28.10 0.43 23.10
N ALA A 508 -27.40 0.39 24.23
CA ALA A 508 -26.24 1.26 24.45
C ALA A 508 -25.13 0.97 23.43
N ALA A 509 -24.93 -0.31 23.08
CA ALA A 509 -23.97 -0.69 22.05
C ALA A 509 -24.36 -0.13 20.67
N LEU A 510 -25.65 -0.13 20.30
CA LEU A 510 -26.10 0.50 19.06
C LEU A 510 -25.84 2.00 19.03
N VAL A 511 -26.09 2.71 20.14
CA VAL A 511 -25.77 4.13 20.26
C VAL A 511 -24.27 4.38 20.11
N MET A 512 -23.42 3.57 20.74
CA MET A 512 -21.97 3.67 20.58
C MET A 512 -21.52 3.38 19.14
N VAL A 513 -22.07 2.36 18.49
CA VAL A 513 -21.77 2.04 17.09
C VAL A 513 -22.19 3.19 16.17
N ALA A 514 -23.37 3.80 16.40
CA ALA A 514 -23.83 4.96 15.64
C ALA A 514 -22.92 6.18 15.86
N ALA A 515 -22.57 6.49 17.11
CA ALA A 515 -21.64 7.58 17.43
C ALA A 515 -20.26 7.36 16.79
N TYR A 516 -19.77 6.11 16.82
CA TYR A 516 -18.51 5.72 16.20
C TYR A 516 -18.56 5.85 14.67
N ALA A 517 -19.67 5.44 14.04
CA ALA A 517 -19.87 5.60 12.60
C ALA A 517 -19.89 7.08 12.19
N VAL A 518 -20.53 7.95 12.97
CA VAL A 518 -20.51 9.41 12.75
C VAL A 518 -19.09 9.95 12.89
N TYR A 519 -18.35 9.53 13.92
CA TYR A 519 -16.95 9.94 14.10
C TYR A 519 -16.08 9.56 12.90
N GLU A 520 -16.18 8.33 12.40
CA GLU A 520 -15.43 7.88 11.21
C GLU A 520 -15.82 8.67 9.95
N LEU A 521 -17.11 9.01 9.78
CA LEU A 521 -17.56 9.86 8.68
C LEU A 521 -17.00 11.28 8.76
N VAL A 522 -16.99 11.88 9.95
CA VAL A 522 -16.40 13.21 10.18
C VAL A 522 -14.89 13.18 9.92
N ASN A 523 -14.19 12.15 10.41
CA ASN A 523 -12.76 12.02 10.18
C ASN A 523 -12.44 11.82 8.68
N ALA A 524 -13.24 11.01 7.97
CA ALA A 524 -13.12 10.85 6.53
C ALA A 524 -13.36 12.18 5.78
N TYR A 525 -14.30 13.01 6.24
CA TYR A 525 -14.57 14.34 5.69
C TYR A 525 -13.41 15.31 5.92
N VAL A 526 -12.85 15.35 7.14
CA VAL A 526 -11.70 16.21 7.47
C VAL A 526 -10.49 15.83 6.61
N ARG A 527 -10.17 14.54 6.50
CA ARG A 527 -9.09 14.04 5.63
C ARG A 527 -9.31 14.40 4.17
N TYR A 528 -10.55 14.30 3.70
CA TYR A 528 -10.91 14.70 2.35
C TYR A 528 -10.65 16.20 2.10
N ARG A 529 -11.07 17.07 3.03
CA ARG A 529 -10.80 18.51 2.97
C ARG A 529 -9.31 18.82 2.98
N GLN A 530 -8.53 18.13 3.80
CA GLN A 530 -7.07 18.29 3.82
C GLN A 530 -6.42 17.86 2.50
N GLN A 531 -6.87 16.75 1.91
CA GLN A 531 -6.39 16.29 0.61
C GLN A 531 -6.76 17.26 -0.52
N GLN A 532 -7.94 17.87 -0.48
CA GLN A 532 -8.32 18.92 -1.43
C GLN A 532 -7.53 20.20 -1.23
N ALA A 533 -7.31 20.63 0.02
CA ALA A 533 -6.53 21.83 0.33
C ALA A 533 -5.04 21.70 -0.05
N ALA A 534 -4.53 20.47 -0.19
CA ALA A 534 -3.18 20.19 -0.68
C ALA A 534 -3.08 20.18 -2.22
N LEU A 535 -4.21 20.25 -2.94
CA LEU A 535 -4.19 20.49 -4.39
C LEU A 535 -3.90 21.98 -4.65
N PRO A 536 -3.24 22.33 -5.77
CA PRO A 536 -3.04 23.73 -6.13
C PRO A 536 -4.38 24.47 -6.14
N GLN A 537 -4.47 25.60 -5.44
CA GLN A 537 -5.63 26.49 -5.56
C GLN A 537 -5.67 27.05 -6.98
N PRO A 538 -6.86 27.18 -7.60
CA PRO A 538 -6.96 27.93 -8.85
C PRO A 538 -6.43 29.34 -8.60
N GLU A 539 -5.48 29.80 -9.42
CA GLU A 539 -5.15 31.22 -9.44
C GLU A 539 -6.46 31.97 -9.75
N ASN A 540 -6.83 32.91 -8.88
CA ASN A 540 -8.06 33.71 -8.99
C ASN A 540 -8.12 34.58 -10.26
N GLY A 541 -7.23 34.41 -11.24
CA GLY A 541 -7.19 35.20 -12.48
C GLY A 541 -8.11 34.69 -13.60
N ASP A 542 -8.24 33.36 -13.76
CA ASP A 542 -8.86 32.82 -14.98
C ASP A 542 -10.38 32.69 -14.89
N GLU A 543 -10.94 32.40 -13.71
CA GLU A 543 -12.41 32.31 -13.54
C GLU A 543 -13.06 33.70 -13.55
N GLU A 544 -12.39 34.73 -13.01
CA GLU A 544 -12.86 36.11 -13.07
C GLU A 544 -12.78 36.65 -14.51
N GLN A 545 -11.72 36.33 -15.26
CA GLN A 545 -11.64 36.66 -16.69
C GLN A 545 -12.63 35.90 -17.56
N LEU A 546 -12.93 34.62 -17.26
CA LEU A 546 -13.95 33.83 -17.98
C LEU A 546 -15.37 34.30 -17.68
N LEU A 547 -15.63 34.82 -16.47
CA LEU A 547 -16.92 35.42 -16.13
C LEU A 547 -17.09 36.81 -16.75
N LEU A 548 -16.03 37.63 -16.77
CA LEU A 548 -16.03 38.95 -17.41
C LEU A 548 -16.16 38.84 -18.95
N SER A 549 -15.43 37.92 -19.58
CA SER A 549 -15.56 37.69 -21.04
C SER A 549 -16.92 37.11 -21.43
N ARG A 550 -17.57 36.35 -20.55
CA ARG A 550 -18.94 35.83 -20.76
C ARG A 550 -20.04 36.87 -20.52
N GLU A 551 -19.76 37.91 -19.74
CA GLU A 551 -20.63 39.10 -19.64
C GLU A 551 -20.45 40.04 -20.82
N GLU A 552 -19.23 40.19 -21.36
CA GLU A 552 -18.97 41.00 -22.56
C GLU A 552 -19.54 40.36 -23.85
N GLU A 553 -19.53 39.02 -23.99
CA GLU A 553 -20.08 38.33 -25.16
C GLU A 553 -21.64 38.38 -25.24
N LYS A 554 -22.31 38.86 -24.20
CA LYS A 554 -23.79 38.98 -24.17
C LYS A 554 -24.34 40.36 -24.51
N VAL A 555 -23.49 41.35 -24.81
CA VAL A 555 -23.94 42.73 -25.04
C VAL A 555 -23.93 43.13 -26.53
N ASP A 556 -23.25 42.41 -27.41
CA ASP A 556 -23.09 42.82 -28.82
C ASP A 556 -24.03 42.12 -29.84
N ASP A 557 -24.95 41.25 -29.42
CA ASP A 557 -25.87 40.53 -30.32
C ASP A 557 -27.35 40.74 -29.97
N LEU A 558 -27.77 42.00 -29.79
CA LEU A 558 -29.18 42.40 -29.76
C LEU A 558 -29.44 43.64 -30.63
N ASP A 559 -29.04 43.56 -31.91
CA ASP A 559 -29.74 44.26 -32.98
C ASP A 559 -31.00 43.44 -33.35
N LEU A 560 -32.16 43.86 -32.84
CA LEU A 560 -33.47 43.43 -33.34
C LEU A 560 -34.43 44.63 -33.33
N GLU A 561 -34.24 45.48 -34.34
CA GLU A 561 -35.35 46.10 -35.04
C GLU A 561 -36.37 45.04 -35.49
N SER A 562 -37.64 45.47 -35.53
CA SER A 562 -38.82 44.75 -36.00
C SER A 562 -39.60 43.94 -34.96
N MET A 563 -40.77 44.50 -34.61
CA MET A 563 -42.10 43.84 -34.56
C MET A 563 -42.99 44.47 -33.48
N GLU A 564 -43.39 45.73 -33.69
CA GLU A 564 -44.60 46.30 -33.08
C GLU A 564 -45.35 47.13 -34.10
N ASP A 565 -45.94 46.47 -35.11
CA ASP A 565 -47.12 47.02 -35.76
C ASP A 565 -47.88 45.90 -36.48
N HIS A 566 -48.86 45.27 -35.80
CA HIS A 566 -50.17 45.00 -36.39
C HIS A 566 -51.12 44.19 -35.49
N ARG A 567 -52.31 44.79 -35.34
CA ARG A 567 -53.65 44.18 -35.22
C ARG A 567 -54.16 43.79 -33.83
N GLN A 568 -54.80 44.79 -33.21
CA GLN A 568 -56.19 44.66 -32.75
C GLN A 568 -57.08 44.02 -33.82
N CYS A 569 -57.91 43.04 -33.44
CA CYS A 569 -59.39 43.11 -33.57
C CYS A 569 -60.08 41.74 -33.33
N CYS A 570 -61.15 41.81 -32.51
CA CYS A 570 -62.34 40.94 -32.47
C CYS A 570 -62.18 39.52 -31.86
N PHE A 571 -63.11 38.93 -31.10
CA PHE A 571 -64.32 39.29 -30.34
C PHE A 571 -64.72 37.96 -29.65
N ALA A 572 -65.26 38.01 -28.42
CA ALA A 572 -65.88 36.91 -27.65
C ALA A 572 -64.95 35.88 -26.97
#